data_AF-A0A7X4LPN5-F1
#
_entry.id   AF-A0A7X4LPN5-F1
#
_cell.length_a   1.000
_cell.length_b   1.000
_cell.length_c   1.000
_cell.angle_alpha   90.00
_cell.angle_beta   90.00
_cell.angle_gamma   90.00
#
_symmetry.space_group_name_H-M   'P 1'
#
loop_
_entity.id
_entity.type
_entity.pdbx_description
1 polymer ?
#
loop_
_entity_poly.entity_id
_entity_poly.type
_entity_poly.pdbx_seq_one_letter_code
_entity_poly.pdbx_strand_id
1 'polypeptide(L)'
;MQQDYRYDCLNQTSKEELTELAMRIMHRLVPEPVVREIYHFEPEEKVSTERQQEAYFDATLRLHAVALGEIPTIFKESQNAEQNIERMTRLVLWHFYAIGFQLDKAVSLKAHCEEVEARLAKSTPNEALAWSTLLTELLYRYSELHQQQ
;
A
#
# COMPACT_ATOMS: atom_id res chain seq x y z
N MET A 1 -23.94 1.79 -2.51
CA MET A 1 -23.27 1.38 -1.25
C MET A 1 -21.85 1.93 -1.30
N GLN A 2 -21.41 2.59 -0.23
CA GLN A 2 -20.08 3.20 -0.16
C GLN A 2 -19.09 2.09 0.25
N GLN A 3 -18.25 1.62 -0.68
CA GLN A 3 -17.29 0.52 -0.43
C GLN A 3 -16.31 0.91 0.68
N ASP A 4 -16.36 0.28 1.85
CA ASP A 4 -15.52 0.64 3.01
C ASP A 4 -14.10 0.04 2.96
N TYR A 5 -13.87 -0.88 2.02
CA TYR A 5 -12.64 -1.66 1.83
C TYR A 5 -12.17 -2.39 3.09
N ARG A 6 -13.11 -2.76 3.97
CA ARG A 6 -12.87 -3.77 4.99
C ARG A 6 -12.88 -5.17 4.37
N TYR A 7 -12.50 -6.18 5.16
CA TYR A 7 -12.41 -7.57 4.72
C TYR A 7 -13.61 -8.04 3.89
N ASP A 8 -14.84 -7.85 4.39
CA ASP A 8 -16.03 -8.33 3.69
C ASP A 8 -16.20 -7.65 2.31
N CYS A 9 -15.93 -6.35 2.21
CA CYS A 9 -15.97 -5.62 0.95
C CYS A 9 -14.89 -6.11 -0.02
N LEU A 10 -13.64 -6.22 0.44
CA LEU A 10 -12.51 -6.67 -0.37
C LEU A 10 -12.68 -8.12 -0.84
N ASN A 11 -13.18 -9.00 0.03
CA ASN A 11 -13.38 -10.42 -0.27
C ASN A 11 -14.53 -10.68 -1.25
N GLN A 12 -15.49 -9.75 -1.35
CA GLN A 12 -16.63 -9.83 -2.27
C GLN A 12 -16.37 -9.12 -3.61
N THR A 13 -15.31 -8.32 -3.71
CA THR A 13 -14.95 -7.58 -4.91
C THR A 13 -13.87 -8.33 -5.69
N SER A 14 -13.96 -8.37 -7.02
CA SER A 14 -12.95 -9.06 -7.85
C SER A 14 -11.57 -8.38 -7.75
N LYS A 15 -10.49 -9.16 -7.90
CA LYS A 15 -9.12 -8.63 -7.87
C LYS A 15 -8.90 -7.63 -9.01
N GLU A 16 -9.48 -7.90 -10.19
CA GLU A 16 -9.42 -7.04 -11.35
C GLU A 16 -10.04 -5.67 -11.05
N GLU A 17 -11.27 -5.65 -10.51
CA GLU A 17 -11.95 -4.40 -10.15
C GLU A 17 -11.19 -3.62 -9.08
N LEU A 18 -10.70 -4.30 -8.03
CA LEU A 18 -9.90 -3.65 -7.00
C LEU A 18 -8.59 -3.08 -7.56
N THR A 19 -7.98 -3.77 -8.52
CA THR A 19 -6.75 -3.30 -9.18
C THR A 19 -7.02 -2.03 -9.98
N GLU A 20 -8.10 -1.99 -10.77
CA GLU A 20 -8.47 -0.79 -11.52
C GLU A 20 -8.75 0.40 -10.61
N LEU A 21 -9.50 0.18 -9.51
CA LEU A 21 -9.80 1.21 -8.52
C LEU A 21 -8.53 1.71 -7.83
N ALA A 22 -7.68 0.79 -7.37
CA ALA A 22 -6.43 1.14 -6.71
C ALA A 22 -5.49 1.91 -7.63
N MET A 23 -5.29 1.46 -8.88
CA MET A 23 -4.44 2.14 -9.86
C MET A 23 -4.92 3.55 -10.16
N ARG A 24 -6.24 3.76 -10.29
CA ARG A 24 -6.81 5.11 -10.44
C ARG A 24 -6.51 6.02 -9.25
N ILE A 25 -6.55 5.47 -8.04
CA ILE A 25 -6.21 6.20 -6.81
C ILE A 25 -4.70 6.47 -6.74
N MET A 26 -3.85 5.49 -7.05
CA MET A 26 -2.39 5.65 -7.07
C MET A 26 -1.96 6.76 -8.03
N HIS A 27 -2.49 6.80 -9.26
CA HIS A 27 -2.21 7.88 -10.22
C HIS A 27 -2.66 9.27 -9.75
N ARG A 28 -3.69 9.33 -8.90
CA ARG A 28 -4.17 10.58 -8.32
C ARG A 28 -3.32 11.03 -7.13
N LEU A 29 -2.81 10.08 -6.33
CA LEU A 29 -2.02 10.34 -5.14
C LEU A 29 -0.56 10.65 -5.48
N VAL A 30 0.01 9.94 -6.46
CA VAL A 30 1.43 10.06 -6.83
C VAL A 30 1.52 10.45 -8.32
N PRO A 31 1.84 11.71 -8.63
CA PRO A 31 2.01 12.14 -10.02
C PRO A 31 3.14 11.40 -10.74
N GLU A 32 2.99 11.21 -12.04
CA GLU A 32 3.95 10.51 -12.90
C GLU A 32 5.43 10.96 -12.74
N PRO A 33 5.75 12.27 -12.61
CA PRO A 33 7.14 12.69 -12.36
C PRO A 33 7.73 12.11 -11.07
N VAL A 34 6.93 12.02 -10.01
CA VAL A 34 7.34 11.46 -8.71
C VAL A 34 7.55 9.96 -8.83
N VAL A 35 6.67 9.25 -9.56
CA VAL A 35 6.85 7.82 -9.86
C VAL A 35 8.17 7.59 -10.60
N ARG A 36 8.46 8.41 -11.63
CA ARG A 36 9.71 8.31 -12.39
C ARG A 36 10.95 8.53 -11.54
N GLU A 37 10.88 9.46 -10.59
CA GLU A 37 11.97 9.72 -9.64
C GLU A 37 12.17 8.54 -8.69
N ILE A 38 11.09 7.98 -8.15
CA ILE A 38 11.15 6.81 -7.24
C ILE A 38 11.79 5.60 -7.91
N TYR A 39 11.48 5.38 -9.20
CA TYR A 39 12.03 4.27 -10.00
C TYR A 39 13.24 4.68 -10.85
N HIS A 40 13.87 5.82 -10.55
CA HIS A 40 15.12 6.21 -11.20
C HIS A 40 16.30 5.49 -10.54
N PHE A 41 16.69 4.35 -11.10
CA PHE A 41 17.81 3.58 -10.59
C PHE A 41 19.15 4.03 -11.18
N GLU A 42 20.13 4.19 -10.31
CA GLU A 42 21.52 4.51 -10.63
C GLU A 42 22.23 3.30 -11.28
N PRO A 43 23.36 3.50 -11.98
CA PRO A 43 24.11 2.40 -12.60
C PRO A 43 24.47 1.27 -11.63
N GLU A 44 24.79 1.60 -10.37
CA GLU A 44 25.19 0.66 -9.32
C GLU A 44 24.09 -0.33 -8.92
N GLU A 45 22.83 0.09 -9.06
CA GLU A 45 21.62 -0.69 -8.74
C GLU A 45 21.24 -1.63 -9.90
N LYS A 46 21.80 -1.39 -11.10
CA LYS A 46 21.59 -2.22 -12.31
C LYS A 46 22.68 -3.26 -12.54
N VAL A 47 23.66 -3.34 -11.62
CA VAL A 47 24.85 -4.20 -11.76
C VAL A 47 24.51 -5.69 -11.75
N SER A 48 23.48 -6.09 -11.00
CA SER A 48 23.04 -7.47 -10.90
C SER A 48 21.51 -7.55 -10.75
N THR A 49 20.96 -8.71 -11.08
CA THR A 49 19.53 -8.99 -10.87
C THR A 49 19.13 -8.85 -9.39
N GLU A 50 19.99 -9.26 -8.47
CA GLU A 50 19.75 -9.16 -7.03
C GLU A 50 19.65 -7.70 -6.58
N ARG A 51 20.62 -6.85 -6.95
CA ARG A 51 20.56 -5.41 -6.63
C ARG A 51 19.36 -4.72 -7.27
N GLN A 52 19.03 -5.11 -8.50
CA GLN A 52 17.87 -4.55 -9.18
C GLN A 52 16.56 -4.95 -8.47
N GLN A 53 16.49 -6.16 -7.91
CA GLN A 53 15.36 -6.59 -7.10
C GLN A 53 15.27 -5.82 -5.78
N GLU A 54 16.39 -5.61 -5.10
CA GLU A 54 16.45 -4.79 -3.87
C GLU A 54 15.99 -3.35 -4.13
N ALA A 55 16.50 -2.72 -5.19
CA ALA A 55 16.10 -1.37 -5.58
C ALA A 55 14.61 -1.29 -5.95
N TYR A 56 14.08 -2.30 -6.65
CA TYR A 56 12.66 -2.38 -6.98
C TYR A 56 11.78 -2.56 -5.73
N PHE A 57 12.22 -3.39 -4.78
CA PHE A 57 11.54 -3.61 -3.51
C PHE A 57 11.44 -2.30 -2.72
N ASP A 58 12.55 -1.59 -2.57
CA ASP A 58 12.62 -0.31 -1.87
C ASP A 58 11.80 0.79 -2.59
N ALA A 59 11.89 0.89 -3.91
CA ALA A 59 11.08 1.82 -4.70
C ALA A 59 9.58 1.56 -4.53
N THR A 60 9.18 0.28 -4.49
CA THR A 60 7.78 -0.12 -4.27
C THR A 60 7.31 0.26 -2.87
N LEU A 61 8.14 0.07 -1.84
CA LEU A 61 7.85 0.55 -0.49
C LEU A 61 7.67 2.07 -0.47
N ARG A 62 8.61 2.82 -1.05
CA ARG A 62 8.58 4.29 -1.13
C ARG A 62 7.35 4.81 -1.86
N LEU A 63 6.97 4.21 -2.99
CA LEU A 63 5.78 4.57 -3.76
C LEU A 63 4.51 4.52 -2.89
N HIS A 64 4.31 3.43 -2.15
CA HIS A 64 3.14 3.28 -1.29
C HIS A 64 3.18 4.20 -0.07
N ALA A 65 4.36 4.43 0.50
CA ALA A 65 4.53 5.37 1.61
C ALA A 65 4.15 6.81 1.20
N VAL A 66 4.63 7.27 0.04
CA VAL A 66 4.26 8.57 -0.53
C VAL A 66 2.76 8.61 -0.80
N ALA A 67 2.21 7.60 -1.47
CA ALA A 67 0.78 7.55 -1.78
C ALA A 67 -0.09 7.67 -0.51
N LEU A 68 0.23 6.92 0.55
CA LEU A 68 -0.49 6.94 1.81
C LEU A 68 -0.37 8.28 2.54
N GLY A 69 0.80 8.93 2.48
CA GLY A 69 1.01 10.27 3.02
C GLY A 69 0.17 11.36 2.35
N GLU A 70 -0.16 11.19 1.06
CA GLU A 70 -0.93 12.18 0.29
C GLU A 70 -2.45 12.06 0.49
N ILE A 71 -2.96 10.94 1.01
CA ILE A 71 -4.40 10.71 1.17
C ILE A 71 -5.09 11.81 1.98
N PRO A 72 -4.61 12.22 3.18
CA PRO A 72 -5.25 13.28 3.94
C PRO A 72 -5.36 14.58 3.14
N THR A 73 -4.29 14.97 2.44
CA THR A 73 -4.25 16.20 1.63
C THR A 73 -5.29 16.17 0.51
N ILE A 74 -5.39 15.06 -0.23
CA ILE A 74 -6.31 14.92 -1.37
C ILE A 74 -7.77 14.86 -0.95
N PHE A 75 -8.07 14.32 0.24
CA PHE A 75 -9.45 14.06 0.69
C PHE A 75 -9.96 15.01 1.77
N LYS A 76 -9.13 15.91 2.32
CA LYS A 76 -9.52 16.86 3.40
C LYS A 76 -10.76 17.70 3.07
N GLU A 77 -10.96 18.08 1.81
CA GLU A 77 -12.07 18.93 1.36
C GLU A 77 -13.27 18.13 0.85
N SER A 78 -13.21 16.79 0.92
CA SER A 78 -14.29 15.92 0.45
C SER A 78 -15.44 15.84 1.47
N GLN A 79 -16.65 15.60 0.97
CA GLN A 79 -17.76 15.24 1.83
C GLN A 79 -17.47 13.90 2.52
N ASN A 80 -17.59 13.85 3.84
CA ASN A 80 -17.16 12.72 4.68
C ASN A 80 -15.65 12.44 4.60
N ALA A 81 -14.82 13.50 4.72
CA ALA A 81 -13.37 13.44 4.60
C ALA A 81 -12.72 12.31 5.40
N GLU A 82 -13.02 12.20 6.70
CA GLU A 82 -12.45 11.16 7.58
C GLU A 82 -12.73 9.76 7.04
N GLN A 83 -13.99 9.48 6.70
CA GLN A 83 -14.39 8.19 6.15
C GLN A 83 -13.69 7.91 4.81
N ASN A 84 -13.57 8.92 3.93
CA ASN A 84 -12.89 8.73 2.65
C ASN A 84 -11.39 8.50 2.83
N ILE A 85 -10.75 9.20 3.77
CA ILE A 85 -9.34 8.99 4.11
C ILE A 85 -9.14 7.53 4.53
N GLU A 86 -9.90 7.04 5.50
CA GLU A 86 -9.77 5.65 5.95
C GLU A 86 -10.00 4.64 4.83
N ARG A 87 -11.01 4.86 3.99
CA ARG A 87 -11.36 3.98 2.87
C ARG A 87 -10.21 3.91 1.87
N MET A 88 -9.68 5.05 1.47
CA MET A 88 -8.57 5.10 0.51
C MET A 88 -7.30 4.53 1.11
N THR A 89 -7.04 4.74 2.40
CA THR A 89 -5.93 4.11 3.12
C THR A 89 -6.02 2.59 3.04
N ARG A 90 -7.19 1.99 3.31
CA ARG A 90 -7.41 0.55 3.18
C ARG A 90 -7.20 0.04 1.75
N LEU A 91 -7.73 0.74 0.74
CA LEU A 91 -7.55 0.35 -0.66
C LEU A 91 -6.07 0.40 -1.09
N VAL A 92 -5.32 1.42 -0.68
CA VAL A 92 -3.89 1.54 -0.99
C VAL A 92 -3.07 0.48 -0.25
N LEU A 93 -3.43 0.15 1.00
CA LEU A 93 -2.80 -0.96 1.74
C LEU A 93 -3.11 -2.33 1.12
N TRP A 94 -4.31 -2.53 0.57
CA TRP A 94 -4.63 -3.70 -0.23
C TRP A 94 -3.76 -3.76 -1.50
N HIS A 95 -3.59 -2.64 -2.20
CA HIS A 95 -2.73 -2.58 -3.40
C HIS A 95 -1.28 -2.91 -3.08
N PHE A 96 -0.74 -2.33 -2.01
CA PHE A 96 0.58 -2.68 -1.47
C PHE A 96 0.73 -4.19 -1.28
N TYR A 97 -0.26 -4.81 -0.64
CA TYR A 97 -0.26 -6.24 -0.34
C TYR A 97 -0.41 -7.13 -1.58
N ALA A 98 -1.45 -6.93 -2.39
CA ALA A 98 -1.85 -7.86 -3.45
C ALA A 98 -1.18 -7.60 -4.80
N ILE A 99 -0.77 -6.36 -5.06
CA ILE A 99 -0.22 -5.93 -6.37
C ILE A 99 1.25 -5.55 -6.24
N GLY A 100 1.59 -4.68 -5.29
CA GLY A 100 2.96 -4.21 -5.08
C GLY A 100 3.91 -5.35 -4.71
N PHE A 101 3.58 -6.12 -3.67
CA PHE A 101 4.42 -7.21 -3.17
C PHE A 101 3.89 -8.62 -3.48
N GLN A 102 2.70 -8.74 -4.08
CA GLN A 102 2.06 -10.04 -4.42
C GLN A 102 2.01 -11.03 -3.25
N LEU A 103 1.76 -10.50 -2.05
CA LEU A 103 1.77 -11.24 -0.79
C LEU A 103 0.54 -12.12 -0.62
N ASP A 104 -0.46 -11.99 -1.48
CA ASP A 104 -1.64 -12.85 -1.53
C ASP A 104 -1.31 -14.31 -1.86
N LYS A 105 -0.08 -14.59 -2.29
CA LYS A 105 0.47 -15.94 -2.46
C LYS A 105 1.01 -16.56 -1.16
N ALA A 106 1.25 -15.76 -0.12
CA ALA A 106 1.96 -16.16 1.11
C ALA A 106 1.18 -15.86 2.40
N VAL A 107 0.33 -14.82 2.38
CA VAL A 107 -0.50 -14.38 3.50
C VAL A 107 -1.93 -14.28 3.00
N SER A 108 -2.90 -14.73 3.80
CA SER A 108 -4.31 -14.63 3.41
C SER A 108 -4.83 -13.18 3.49
N LEU A 109 -5.84 -12.86 2.66
CA LEU A 109 -6.48 -11.54 2.68
C LEU A 109 -7.04 -11.20 4.08
N LYS A 110 -7.58 -12.21 4.78
CA LYS A 110 -8.11 -12.03 6.13
C LYS A 110 -7.01 -11.58 7.11
N ALA A 111 -5.87 -12.27 7.11
CA ALA A 111 -4.74 -11.92 7.96
C ALA A 111 -4.18 -10.52 7.62
N HIS A 112 -4.08 -10.19 6.33
CA HIS A 112 -3.74 -8.84 5.89
C HIS A 112 -4.68 -7.78 6.50
N CYS A 113 -6.00 -7.96 6.35
CA CYS A 113 -6.97 -7.00 6.87
C CYS A 113 -6.90 -6.88 8.40
N GLU A 114 -6.73 -7.99 9.13
CA GLU A 114 -6.57 -7.96 10.59
C GLU A 114 -5.33 -7.17 11.03
N GLU A 115 -4.18 -7.39 10.38
CA GLU A 115 -2.93 -6.68 10.65
C GLU A 115 -2.99 -5.19 10.30
N VAL A 116 -3.74 -4.84 9.24
CA VAL A 116 -4.00 -3.45 8.85
C VAL A 116 -4.89 -2.76 9.88
N GLU A 117 -6.05 -3.32 10.23
CA GLU A 117 -6.96 -2.69 11.20
C GLU A 117 -6.29 -2.56 12.58
N ALA A 118 -5.51 -3.55 13.01
CA ALA A 118 -4.77 -3.49 14.27
C ALA A 118 -3.74 -2.34 14.33
N ARG A 119 -3.15 -1.96 13.19
CA ARG A 119 -2.22 -0.81 13.09
C ARG A 119 -2.97 0.50 13.00
N LEU A 120 -3.99 0.59 12.14
CA LEU A 120 -4.80 1.80 11.99
C LEU A 120 -5.53 2.18 13.29
N ALA A 121 -5.93 1.19 14.10
CA ALA A 121 -6.54 1.43 15.41
C ALA A 121 -5.58 2.07 16.43
N LYS A 122 -4.26 1.88 16.28
CA LYS A 122 -3.24 2.46 17.18
C LYS A 122 -2.89 3.88 16.77
N SER A 123 -2.55 4.07 15.49
CA SER A 123 -2.20 5.37 14.94
C SER A 123 -2.16 5.29 13.41
N THR A 124 -2.81 6.22 12.74
CA THR A 124 -2.68 6.41 11.29
C THR A 124 -1.63 7.48 11.02
N PRO A 125 -0.50 7.16 10.37
CA PRO A 125 0.49 8.16 10.00
C PRO A 125 -0.06 9.19 9.02
N ASN A 126 0.52 10.40 9.06
CA ASN A 126 0.17 11.52 8.19
C ASN A 126 1.27 11.87 7.17
N GLU A 127 2.45 11.26 7.28
CA GLU A 127 3.62 11.58 6.48
C GLU A 127 4.29 10.33 5.91
N ALA A 128 4.91 10.45 4.74
CA ALA A 128 5.48 9.33 4.00
C ALA A 128 6.56 8.55 4.78
N LEU A 129 7.39 9.22 5.58
CA LEU A 129 8.45 8.57 6.38
C LEU A 129 7.88 7.69 7.51
N ALA A 130 6.81 8.15 8.15
CA ALA A 130 6.13 7.35 9.17
C ALA A 130 5.39 6.17 8.53
N TRP A 131 4.83 6.37 7.33
CA TRP A 131 4.27 5.28 6.53
C TRP A 131 5.32 4.26 6.11
N SER A 132 6.53 4.66 5.70
CA SER A 132 7.57 3.71 5.28
C SER A 132 8.00 2.80 6.43
N THR A 133 8.07 3.35 7.65
CA THR A 133 8.33 2.59 8.87
C THR A 133 7.22 1.56 9.11
N LEU A 134 5.95 1.99 9.10
CA LEU A 134 4.80 1.10 9.31
C LEU A 134 4.71 -0.01 8.26
N LEU A 135 4.92 0.33 6.98
CA LEU A 135 4.90 -0.64 5.88
C LEU A 135 6.05 -1.66 6.01
N THR A 136 7.22 -1.23 6.47
CA THR A 136 8.35 -2.12 6.74
C THR A 136 8.02 -3.10 7.87
N GLU A 137 7.47 -2.61 8.98
CA GLU A 137 7.00 -3.45 10.08
C GLU A 137 5.91 -4.44 9.65
N LEU A 138 5.05 -4.01 8.72
CA LEU A 138 4.00 -4.85 8.15
C LEU A 138 4.60 -5.98 7.30
N LEU A 139 5.65 -5.71 6.52
CA LEU A 139 6.39 -6.73 5.76
C LEU A 139 7.09 -7.74 6.68
N TYR A 140 7.74 -7.28 7.75
CA TYR A 140 8.32 -8.20 8.74
C TYR A 140 7.26 -9.10 9.35
N ARG A 141 6.09 -8.54 9.68
CA ARG A 141 4.97 -9.31 10.22
C ARG A 141 4.46 -10.36 9.24
N TYR A 142 4.37 -10.03 7.95
CA TYR A 142 3.98 -11.01 6.93
C TYR A 142 4.98 -12.14 6.77
N SER A 143 6.28 -11.85 6.91
CA SER A 143 7.33 -12.87 6.93
C SER A 143 7.11 -13.85 8.09
N GLU A 144 6.84 -13.35 9.29
CA GLU A 144 6.53 -14.20 10.46
C GLU A 144 5.29 -15.06 10.23
N LEU A 145 4.21 -14.47 9.71
CA LEU A 145 2.96 -15.18 9.42
C LEU A 145 3.13 -16.26 8.35
N HIS A 146 4.04 -16.05 7.39
CA HIS A 146 4.36 -17.06 6.39
C HIS A 146 5.14 -18.23 6.97
N GLN A 147 6.07 -17.98 7.89
CA GLN A 147 6.87 -19.02 8.56
C GLN A 147 6.06 -19.90 9.53
N GLN A 148 4.90 -19.41 9.99
CA GLN A 148 4.01 -20.12 10.91
C GLN A 148 2.99 -21.02 10.20
N GLN A 149 2.95 -21.00 8.87
CA GLN A 149 2.10 -21.87 8.02
C GLN A 149 2.84 -23.16 7.64
#